data_AF-A0A6L7N699-F1
#
_entry.id   AF-A0A6L7N699-F1
#
_cell.length_a   1.000
_cell.length_b   1.000
_cell.length_c   1.000
_cell.angle_alpha   90.00
_cell.angle_beta   90.00
_cell.angle_gamma   90.00
#
_symmetry.space_group_name_H-M   'P 1'
#
loop_
_entity.id
_entity.type
_entity.pdbx_description
1 polymer ?
#
loop_
_entity_poly.entity_id
_entity_poly.type
_entity_poly.pdbx_seq_one_letter_code
_entity_poly.pdbx_strand_id
1 'polypeptide(L)'
;MTDQSERIPVQEDYLSALGRATYNFSYLEWGIIWLTETLQPGFLQVSSTMTAGKIAERFSSVVEELDDTEPDKHRLKKLAKDFSDLVPIRNSLIHGNPYTALSGEQRLLYDGRHGRKDWTIDSMRNFSSRTATASIEAGEILHNGRLQHYHDAET
;
A
#
# COMPACT_ATOMS: atom_id res chain seq x y z
N MET A 1 22.86 -10.44 27.75
CA MET A 1 22.32 -9.11 27.36
C MET A 1 20.83 -9.28 27.23
N THR A 2 20.04 -8.58 28.05
CA THR A 2 18.58 -8.53 27.87
C THR A 2 18.31 -7.73 26.60
N ASP A 3 17.48 -8.29 25.70
CA ASP A 3 17.06 -7.58 24.51
C ASP A 3 16.33 -6.29 24.93
N GLN A 4 16.83 -5.14 24.48
CA GLN A 4 16.22 -3.85 24.80
C GLN A 4 14.86 -3.68 24.14
N SER A 5 14.55 -4.48 23.11
CA SER A 5 13.27 -4.48 22.41
C SER A 5 12.10 -4.88 23.33
N GLU A 6 12.36 -5.71 24.35
CA GLU A 6 11.35 -6.18 25.32
C GLU A 6 10.87 -5.09 26.28
N ARG A 7 11.51 -3.91 26.28
CA ARG A 7 11.12 -2.78 27.15
C ARG A 7 9.94 -1.97 26.61
N ILE A 8 9.54 -2.19 25.36
CA ILE A 8 8.35 -1.57 24.77
C ILE A 8 7.19 -2.58 24.93
N PRO A 9 6.28 -2.38 25.90
CA PRO A 9 5.19 -3.32 26.11
C PRO A 9 4.25 -3.27 24.91
N VAL A 10 4.07 -4.38 24.20
CA VAL A 10 3.11 -4.51 23.10
C VAL A 10 2.79 -5.99 22.92
N GLN A 11 1.54 -6.29 22.58
CA GLN A 11 1.12 -7.68 22.36
C GLN A 11 1.66 -8.21 21.02
N GLU A 12 2.07 -9.47 20.97
CA GLU A 12 2.66 -10.07 19.77
C GLU A 12 1.69 -10.12 18.58
N ASP A 13 0.41 -10.38 18.84
CA ASP A 13 -0.64 -10.39 17.82
C ASP A 13 -0.89 -9.01 17.23
N TYR A 14 -0.77 -7.96 18.05
CA TYR A 14 -0.80 -6.57 17.62
C TYR A 14 0.37 -6.26 16.68
N LEU A 15 1.60 -6.63 17.06
CA LEU A 15 2.79 -6.48 16.22
C LEU A 15 2.67 -7.26 14.91
N SER A 16 2.18 -8.50 14.96
CA SER A 16 1.96 -9.31 13.77
C SER A 16 0.93 -8.68 12.82
N ALA A 17 -0.16 -8.11 13.35
CA ALA A 17 -1.17 -7.43 12.55
C ALA A 17 -0.62 -6.15 11.91
N LEU A 18 0.14 -5.36 12.68
CA LEU A 18 0.81 -4.14 12.20
C LEU A 18 1.82 -4.45 11.09
N GLY A 19 2.66 -5.46 11.30
CA GLY A 19 3.66 -5.90 10.34
C GLY A 19 3.01 -6.38 9.04
N ARG A 20 1.95 -7.20 9.14
CA ARG A 20 1.20 -7.66 7.95
C ARG A 20 0.58 -6.51 7.18
N ALA A 21 -0.06 -5.58 7.87
CA ALA A 21 -0.69 -4.39 7.28
C ALA A 21 0.32 -3.54 6.52
N THR A 22 1.48 -3.29 7.14
CA THR A 22 2.55 -2.48 6.55
C THR A 22 3.16 -3.19 5.34
N TYR A 23 3.52 -4.46 5.49
CA TYR A 23 4.15 -5.25 4.43
C TYR A 23 3.24 -5.41 3.21
N ASN A 24 1.96 -5.74 3.42
CA ASN A 24 1.01 -5.86 2.31
C ASN A 24 0.91 -4.54 1.54
N PHE A 25 0.93 -3.39 2.22
CA PHE A 25 0.86 -2.10 1.53
C PHE A 25 2.11 -1.82 0.71
N SER A 26 3.30 -2.10 1.26
CA SER A 26 4.54 -2.00 0.49
C SER A 26 4.52 -2.89 -0.75
N TYR A 27 3.97 -4.10 -0.63
CA TYR A 27 3.85 -5.02 -1.77
C TYR A 27 2.87 -4.48 -2.84
N LEU A 28 1.72 -3.93 -2.44
CA LEU A 28 0.81 -3.24 -3.35
C LEU A 28 1.48 -2.02 -4.01
N GLU A 29 2.12 -1.15 -3.24
CA GLU A 29 2.80 0.06 -3.73
C GLU A 29 3.85 -0.29 -4.80
N TRP A 30 4.62 -1.36 -4.58
CA TRP A 30 5.57 -1.86 -5.57
C TRP A 30 4.88 -2.36 -6.85
N GLY A 31 3.75 -3.08 -6.71
CA GLY A 31 2.93 -3.48 -7.85
C GLY A 31 2.42 -2.29 -8.67
N ILE A 32 1.96 -1.23 -8.00
CA ILE A 32 1.53 0.01 -8.67
C ILE A 32 2.70 0.70 -9.38
N ILE A 33 3.89 0.73 -8.78
CA ILE A 33 5.09 1.29 -9.42
C ILE A 33 5.41 0.55 -10.72
N TRP A 34 5.40 -0.79 -10.71
CA TRP A 34 5.68 -1.58 -11.91
C TRP A 34 4.59 -1.47 -12.99
N LEU A 35 3.32 -1.43 -12.58
CA LEU A 35 2.23 -1.14 -13.52
C LEU A 35 2.41 0.23 -14.16
N THR A 36 2.75 1.24 -13.36
CA THR A 36 2.97 2.60 -13.87
C THR A 36 4.19 2.67 -14.79
N GLU A 37 5.29 1.96 -14.48
CA GLU A 37 6.46 1.82 -15.37
C GLU A 37 6.08 1.21 -16.71
N THR A 38 5.20 0.20 -16.69
CA THR A 38 4.72 -0.44 -17.92
C THR A 38 3.93 0.53 -18.80
N LEU A 39 3.01 1.27 -18.19
CA LEU A 39 2.16 2.22 -18.91
C LEU A 39 2.93 3.47 -19.33
N GLN A 40 3.98 3.82 -18.57
CA GLN A 40 4.80 5.01 -18.78
C GLN A 40 6.26 4.72 -18.41
N PRO A 41 7.08 4.28 -19.39
CA PRO A 41 8.49 3.94 -19.15
C PRO A 41 9.30 5.06 -18.51
N GLY A 42 10.21 4.69 -17.61
CA GLY A 42 11.06 5.60 -16.82
C GLY A 42 10.44 6.07 -15.50
N PHE A 43 9.22 5.67 -15.17
CA PHE A 43 8.60 5.95 -13.89
C PHE A 43 9.36 5.35 -12.69
N LEU A 44 9.91 4.14 -12.82
CA LEU A 44 10.64 3.44 -11.77
C LEU A 44 11.78 4.31 -11.20
N GLN A 45 12.53 4.99 -12.08
CA GLN A 45 13.65 5.86 -11.69
C GLN A 45 13.19 7.04 -10.83
N VAL A 46 12.09 7.70 -11.22
CA VAL A 46 11.59 8.89 -10.51
C VAL A 46 10.78 8.54 -9.26
N SER A 47 10.18 7.33 -9.22
CA SER A 47 9.32 6.87 -8.11
C SER A 47 10.04 6.81 -6.76
N SER A 48 11.35 6.58 -6.76
CA SER A 48 12.21 6.49 -5.56
C SER A 48 12.15 7.73 -4.64
N THR A 49 11.78 8.90 -5.19
CA THR A 49 11.70 10.17 -4.47
C THR A 49 10.25 10.57 -4.12
N MET A 50 9.29 9.74 -4.49
CA MET A 50 7.87 10.02 -4.34
C MET A 50 7.31 9.45 -3.03
N THR A 51 6.34 10.15 -2.47
CA THR A 51 5.49 9.60 -1.41
C THR A 51 4.43 8.70 -2.04
N ALA A 52 3.82 7.81 -1.25
CA ALA A 52 2.68 7.00 -1.67
C ALA A 52 1.55 7.85 -2.30
N GLY A 53 1.32 9.06 -1.78
CA GLY A 53 0.35 10.00 -2.34
C GLY A 53 0.73 10.49 -3.75
N LYS A 54 2.00 10.86 -3.95
CA LYS A 54 2.50 11.26 -5.29
C LYS A 54 2.47 10.09 -6.27
N ILE A 55 2.75 8.87 -5.81
CA ILE A 55 2.61 7.66 -6.64
C ILE A 55 1.14 7.46 -7.04
N ALA A 56 0.19 7.61 -6.11
CA ALA A 56 -1.24 7.48 -6.41
C ALA A 56 -1.73 8.55 -7.38
N GLU A 57 -1.30 9.80 -7.21
CA GLU A 57 -1.57 10.90 -8.15
C GLU A 57 -1.03 10.56 -9.54
N ARG A 58 0.24 10.14 -9.63
CA ARG A 58 0.86 9.85 -10.93
C ARG A 58 0.21 8.67 -11.63
N PHE A 59 -0.04 7.57 -10.91
CA PHE A 59 -0.72 6.41 -11.46
C PHE A 59 -2.13 6.77 -11.97
N SER A 60 -2.89 7.54 -11.19
CA SER A 60 -4.22 8.01 -11.61
C SER A 60 -4.16 8.85 -12.89
N SER A 61 -3.21 9.78 -12.99
CA SER A 61 -3.02 10.59 -14.21
C SER A 61 -2.70 9.73 -15.42
N VAL A 62 -1.76 8.80 -15.29
CA VAL A 62 -1.39 7.88 -16.38
C VAL A 62 -2.60 7.09 -16.86
N VAL A 63 -3.39 6.55 -15.93
CA VAL A 63 -4.58 5.76 -16.25
C VAL A 63 -5.68 6.58 -16.92
N GLU A 64 -5.84 7.85 -16.55
CA GLU A 64 -6.80 8.76 -17.20
C GLU A 64 -6.40 9.10 -18.63
N GLU A 65 -5.11 9.17 -18.93
CA GLU A 65 -4.55 9.48 -20.25
C GLU A 65 -4.55 8.30 -21.23
N LEU A 66 -4.85 7.08 -20.77
CA LEU A 66 -4.91 5.88 -21.64
C LEU A 66 -5.97 6.01 -22.73
N ASP A 67 -5.73 5.40 -23.88
CA ASP A 67 -6.72 5.29 -24.95
C ASP A 67 -7.88 4.37 -24.54
N ASP A 68 -9.10 4.62 -25.01
CA ASP A 68 -10.26 3.78 -24.72
C ASP A 68 -10.16 2.34 -25.28
N THR A 69 -9.21 2.11 -26.21
CA THR A 69 -8.88 0.78 -26.73
C THR A 69 -8.02 -0.05 -25.79
N GLU A 70 -7.48 0.53 -24.70
CA GLU A 70 -6.72 -0.21 -23.68
C GLU A 70 -7.65 -1.21 -22.93
N PRO A 71 -7.48 -2.53 -23.11
CA PRO A 71 -8.44 -3.53 -22.63
C PRO A 71 -8.69 -3.47 -21.11
N ASP A 72 -7.64 -3.19 -20.33
CA ASP A 72 -7.72 -3.16 -18.87
C ASP A 72 -8.02 -1.76 -18.30
N LYS A 73 -8.32 -0.75 -19.13
CA LYS A 73 -8.52 0.64 -18.66
C LYS A 73 -9.52 0.77 -17.51
N HIS A 74 -10.64 0.04 -17.58
CA HIS A 74 -11.65 0.08 -16.52
C HIS A 74 -11.14 -0.52 -15.19
N ARG A 75 -10.35 -1.59 -15.25
CA ARG A 75 -9.73 -2.23 -14.08
C ARG A 75 -8.65 -1.34 -13.50
N LEU A 76 -7.81 -0.76 -14.36
CA LEU A 76 -6.79 0.22 -13.99
C LEU A 76 -7.40 1.44 -13.30
N LYS A 77 -8.52 1.98 -13.79
CA LYS A 77 -9.23 3.09 -13.12
C LYS A 77 -9.73 2.71 -11.74
N LYS A 78 -10.32 1.52 -11.61
CA LYS A 78 -10.76 1.01 -10.31
C LYS A 78 -9.57 0.83 -9.36
N LEU A 79 -8.47 0.25 -9.83
CA LEU A 79 -7.25 0.02 -9.04
C LEU A 79 -6.61 1.34 -8.62
N ALA A 80 -6.55 2.34 -9.50
CA ALA A 80 -6.05 3.68 -9.18
C ALA A 80 -6.86 4.33 -8.06
N LYS A 81 -8.19 4.23 -8.14
CA LYS A 81 -9.07 4.69 -7.06
C LYS A 81 -8.84 3.92 -5.77
N ASP A 82 -8.80 2.60 -5.81
CA ASP A 82 -8.61 1.76 -4.63
C ASP A 82 -7.26 2.04 -3.94
N PHE A 83 -6.18 2.22 -4.72
CA PHE A 83 -4.87 2.59 -4.19
C PHE A 83 -4.90 3.99 -3.55
N SER A 84 -5.47 4.97 -4.24
CA SER A 84 -5.63 6.34 -3.72
C SER A 84 -6.41 6.38 -2.40
N ASP A 85 -7.48 5.57 -2.28
CA ASP A 85 -8.27 5.46 -1.04
C ASP A 85 -7.50 4.75 0.10
N LEU A 86 -6.55 3.87 -0.22
CA LEU A 86 -5.73 3.15 0.76
C LEU A 86 -4.55 3.98 1.29
N VAL A 87 -4.00 4.91 0.50
CA VAL A 87 -2.89 5.80 0.91
C VAL A 87 -3.17 6.57 2.21
N PRO A 88 -4.28 7.30 2.39
CA PRO A 88 -4.53 8.03 3.63
C PRO A 88 -4.72 7.09 4.82
N ILE A 89 -5.26 5.89 4.58
CA ILE A 89 -5.38 4.85 5.61
C ILE A 89 -3.98 4.38 6.03
N ARG A 90 -3.10 4.05 5.09
CA ARG A 90 -1.69 3.73 5.38
C ARG A 90 -1.00 4.83 6.16
N ASN A 91 -1.16 6.09 5.74
CA ASN A 91 -0.55 7.23 6.42
C ASN A 91 -1.03 7.33 7.87
N SER A 92 -2.32 7.08 8.13
CA SER A 92 -2.80 7.04 9.51
C SER A 92 -2.23 5.87 10.33
N LEU A 93 -1.87 4.74 9.72
CA LEU A 93 -1.20 3.64 10.42
C LEU A 93 0.25 4.01 10.79
N ILE A 94 1.00 4.51 9.81
CA ILE A 94 2.43 4.80 9.94
C ILE A 94 2.69 6.03 10.81
N HIS A 95 1.78 7.01 10.82
CA HIS A 95 1.87 8.20 11.67
C HIS A 95 1.07 8.06 12.98
N GLY A 96 0.63 6.86 13.33
CA GLY A 96 0.00 6.60 14.63
C GLY A 96 1.01 6.74 15.77
N ASN A 97 0.60 7.36 16.87
CA ASN A 97 1.42 7.49 18.07
C ASN A 97 1.11 6.35 19.05
N PRO A 98 2.11 5.74 19.70
CA PRO A 98 1.88 4.79 20.77
C PRO A 98 1.03 5.40 21.89
N TYR A 99 0.02 4.67 22.36
CA TYR A 99 -0.80 5.07 23.48
C TYR A 99 -1.36 3.85 24.23
N THR A 100 -1.79 4.07 25.47
CA THR A 100 -2.49 3.05 26.26
C THR A 100 -4.00 3.20 26.07
N ALA A 101 -4.64 2.17 25.52
CA ALA A 101 -6.09 2.09 25.35
C ALA A 101 -6.82 2.02 26.70
N LEU A 102 -8.13 2.27 26.70
CA LEU A 102 -8.96 2.14 27.92
C LEU A 102 -8.94 0.73 28.51
N SER A 103 -8.67 -0.30 27.69
CA SER A 103 -8.49 -1.68 28.13
C SER A 103 -7.11 -1.95 28.75
N GLY A 104 -6.18 -0.99 28.71
CA GLY A 104 -4.79 -1.13 29.18
C GLY A 104 -3.81 -1.62 28.12
N GLU A 105 -4.28 -1.99 26.93
CA GLU A 105 -3.42 -2.42 25.82
C GLU A 105 -2.61 -1.26 25.23
N GLN A 106 -1.38 -1.52 24.80
CA GLN A 106 -0.62 -0.55 24.00
C GLN A 106 -1.01 -0.67 22.53
N ARG A 107 -1.41 0.45 21.93
CA ARG A 107 -1.88 0.54 20.54
C ARG A 107 -1.34 1.80 19.87
N LEU A 108 -1.65 1.96 18.58
CA LEU A 108 -1.37 3.18 17.83
C LEU A 108 -2.65 4.01 17.70
N LEU A 109 -2.56 5.27 18.10
CA LEU A 109 -3.59 6.27 17.89
C LEU A 109 -3.09 7.28 16.87
N TYR A 110 -3.77 7.34 15.73
CA TYR A 110 -3.63 8.47 14.83
C TYR A 110 -4.52 9.62 15.29
N ASP A 111 -3.95 10.82 15.37
CA ASP A 111 -4.67 12.06 15.59
C ASP A 111 -4.08 13.11 14.64
N GLY A 112 -4.79 13.42 13.57
CA GLY A 112 -4.29 14.28 12.51
C GLY A 112 -5.37 14.75 11.56
N ARG A 113 -4.96 15.27 10.40
CA ARG A 113 -5.84 15.96 9.43
C ARG A 113 -7.05 15.14 8.96
N HIS A 114 -6.95 13.81 9.01
CA HIS A 114 -8.01 12.89 8.57
C HIS A 114 -8.86 12.35 9.73
N GLY A 115 -8.81 13.01 10.88
CA GLY A 115 -9.52 12.64 12.08
C GLY A 115 -8.70 11.73 13.00
N ARG A 116 -9.38 11.21 14.02
CA ARG A 116 -8.81 10.37 15.05
C ARG A 116 -9.12 8.90 14.77
N LYS A 117 -8.11 8.03 14.84
CA LYS A 117 -8.25 6.60 14.61
C LYS A 117 -7.43 5.77 15.60
N ASP A 118 -8.12 4.97 16.39
CA ASP A 118 -7.51 3.86 17.16
C ASP A 118 -7.31 2.66 16.23
N TRP A 119 -6.07 2.20 16.11
CA TRP A 119 -5.73 1.03 15.31
C TRP A 119 -5.86 -0.25 16.13
N THR A 120 -7.00 -0.91 16.00
CA THR A 120 -7.20 -2.26 16.54
C THR A 120 -6.63 -3.33 15.62
N ILE A 121 -6.38 -4.54 16.15
CA ILE A 121 -6.01 -5.72 15.36
C ILE A 121 -6.98 -5.94 14.19
N ASP A 122 -8.29 -5.85 14.44
CA ASP A 122 -9.29 -6.06 13.39
C ASP A 122 -9.25 -4.98 12.30
N SER A 123 -8.99 -3.73 12.67
CA SER A 123 -8.83 -2.66 11.68
C SER A 123 -7.57 -2.85 10.82
N MET A 124 -6.47 -3.35 11.41
CA MET A 124 -5.26 -3.70 10.68
C MET A 124 -5.44 -4.91 9.78
N ARG A 125 -6.19 -5.93 10.23
CA ARG A 125 -6.57 -7.09 9.40
C ARG A 125 -7.46 -6.69 8.24
N ASN A 126 -8.46 -5.83 8.46
CA ASN A 126 -9.32 -5.32 7.40
C ASN A 126 -8.51 -4.54 6.35
N PHE A 127 -7.62 -3.64 6.79
CA PHE A 127 -6.72 -2.92 5.90
C PHE A 127 -5.81 -3.89 5.13
N SER A 128 -5.18 -4.85 5.81
CA SER A 128 -4.34 -5.88 5.18
C SER A 128 -5.08 -6.66 4.09
N SER A 129 -6.35 -7.01 4.33
CA SER A 129 -7.19 -7.72 3.38
C SER A 129 -7.48 -6.87 2.14
N ARG A 130 -7.88 -5.61 2.32
CA ARG A 130 -8.16 -4.69 1.21
C ARG A 130 -6.93 -4.46 0.34
N THR A 131 -5.78 -4.28 0.98
CA THR A 131 -4.49 -4.12 0.31
C THR A 131 -4.07 -5.39 -0.43
N ALA A 132 -4.27 -6.58 0.17
CA ALA A 132 -3.99 -7.84 -0.51
C ALA A 132 -4.88 -8.02 -1.75
N THR A 133 -6.17 -7.71 -1.65
CA THR A 133 -7.09 -7.74 -2.81
C THR A 133 -6.63 -6.81 -3.93
N ALA A 134 -6.31 -5.55 -3.61
CA ALA A 134 -5.79 -4.62 -4.61
C ALA A 134 -4.45 -5.08 -5.20
N SER A 135 -3.60 -5.72 -4.41
CA SER A 135 -2.33 -6.24 -4.90
C SER A 135 -2.48 -7.44 -5.82
N ILE A 136 -3.44 -8.31 -5.55
CA ILE A 136 -3.76 -9.44 -6.44
C ILE A 136 -4.24 -8.89 -7.78
N GLU A 137 -5.17 -7.92 -7.76
CA GLU A 137 -5.63 -7.24 -8.97
C GLU A 137 -4.49 -6.59 -9.75
N ALA A 138 -3.57 -5.90 -9.05
CA ALA A 138 -2.40 -5.30 -9.68
C ALA A 138 -1.51 -6.36 -10.37
N GLY A 139 -1.26 -7.48 -9.70
CA GLY A 139 -0.49 -8.59 -10.27
C GLY A 139 -1.20 -9.27 -11.45
N GLU A 140 -2.52 -9.44 -11.38
CA GLU A 140 -3.30 -10.00 -12.47
C GLU A 140 -3.27 -9.11 -13.71
N ILE A 141 -3.41 -7.79 -13.56
CA ILE A 141 -3.28 -6.85 -14.71
C ILE A 141 -1.86 -6.94 -15.28
N LEU A 142 -0.84 -6.91 -14.41
CA LEU A 142 0.57 -6.95 -14.83
C LEU A 142 0.92 -8.24 -15.59
N HIS A 143 0.40 -9.39 -15.16
CA HIS A 143 0.79 -10.70 -15.69
C HIS A 143 -0.18 -11.29 -16.73
N ASN A 144 -1.49 -11.00 -16.65
CA ASN A 144 -2.48 -11.49 -17.61
C ASN A 144 -2.75 -10.50 -18.77
N GLY A 145 -2.35 -9.23 -18.63
CA GLY A 145 -2.65 -8.15 -19.59
C GLY A 145 -1.66 -7.95 -20.75
N ARG A 146 -0.61 -8.79 -20.89
CA ARG A 146 0.57 -8.68 -21.79
C ARG A 146 1.82 -8.09 -21.13
N LEU A 147 2.58 -8.88 -20.38
CA LEU A 147 4.01 -8.58 -20.12
C LEU A 147 4.86 -9.85 -19.98
N GLN A 148 4.88 -10.67 -21.04
CA GLN A 148 5.78 -11.81 -21.13
C GLN A 148 7.14 -11.46 -21.79
N HIS A 149 7.52 -10.17 -21.84
CA HIS A 149 8.67 -9.70 -22.62
C HIS A 149 9.72 -8.89 -21.84
N TYR A 150 9.96 -9.19 -20.55
CA TYR A 150 11.04 -8.54 -19.80
C TYR A 150 11.97 -9.47 -19.01
N HIS A 151 11.96 -10.78 -19.30
CA HIS A 151 12.97 -11.71 -18.75
C HIS A 151 14.03 -12.19 -19.74
N ASP A 152 14.01 -11.74 -21.00
CA ASP A 152 15.02 -12.12 -22.01
C ASP A 152 16.09 -11.03 -22.26
N ALA A 153 16.12 -9.97 -21.45
CA ALA A 153 17.06 -8.85 -21.62
C ALA A 153 17.94 -8.65 -20.38
N GLU A 154 18.57 -9.70 -19.89
CA GLU A 154 19.81 -9.60 -19.10
C GLU A 154 20.57 -10.92 -19.23
N THR A 155 21.46 -10.93 -20.24
CA THR A 155 22.58 -11.88 -20.38
C THR A 155 23.80 -11.26 -19.72
#